data_AF-A0A7D9EPT9-F1
#
_entry.id   AF-A0A7D9EPT9-F1
#
_cell.length_a   1.000
_cell.length_b   1.000
_cell.length_c   1.000
_cell.angle_alpha   90.00
_cell.angle_beta   90.00
_cell.angle_gamma   90.00
#
_symmetry.space_group_name_H-M   'P 1'
#
loop_
_entity.id
_entity.type
_entity.pdbx_description
1 polymer ?
#
loop_
_entity_poly.entity_id
_entity_poly.type
_entity_poly.pdbx_seq_one_letter_code
_entity_poly.pdbx_strand_id
1 'polypeptide(L)'
;MLDNEAHDGDDAPQSGYNELLFFDFECRQENGNHEPNLCVVAKRSRRRVGYDGYFIQQYLHENGVIPEVIMRGAKILTLNVPMFKIKFVDSLSFIPMRLADFPKTFRLSELAKGYFPHLFNTTENQNYVGPMPPTSYYQPDGMSPDEKKTFLEWHNGLKENNYVFDFQQEILNCCRSDVDILRRCCLEFRELLRDVTDNYPLEKCLTIASACNLVFRKNSLKEDTIAIIPPHGYRPKDKQSLLALKWLSYKAEKEDLYIQHACNAGEKRVGNYLLDGYDEETNTAYEINGCFWHGKLTRINASFEHLGVKLYYWVFSGCLKCYARDTINPVSGKTMQDLHQATVEKISYLKDHGFGVIEVWECDIRKELEQDEDR
;
A
#
# COMPACT_ATOMS: atom_id res chain seq x y z
N MET A 1 45.19 -18.57 -10.29
CA MET A 1 44.75 -18.43 -11.69
C MET A 1 43.24 -18.56 -11.65
N LEU A 2 42.57 -17.42 -11.49
CA LEU A 2 41.13 -17.27 -11.41
C LEU A 2 40.76 -16.39 -12.58
N ASP A 3 40.30 -17.00 -13.67
CA ASP A 3 39.76 -16.27 -14.80
C ASP A 3 38.26 -16.05 -14.54
N ASN A 4 37.98 -14.83 -14.06
CA ASN A 4 36.67 -14.21 -14.03
C ASN A 4 36.41 -13.59 -15.40
N GLU A 5 35.52 -14.19 -16.20
CA GLU A 5 34.76 -13.46 -17.22
C GLU A 5 33.33 -13.98 -17.20
N ALA A 6 32.58 -13.56 -16.18
CA ALA A 6 31.13 -13.48 -16.31
C ALA A 6 30.86 -12.23 -17.15
N HIS A 7 30.71 -12.43 -18.46
CA HIS A 7 30.06 -11.47 -19.32
C HIS A 7 28.61 -11.33 -18.82
N ASP A 8 28.35 -10.31 -18.02
CA ASP A 8 26.99 -9.82 -17.80
C ASP A 8 26.51 -9.26 -19.14
N GLY A 9 25.92 -10.16 -19.94
CA GLY A 9 25.16 -9.80 -21.12
C GLY A 9 24.02 -8.88 -20.69
N ASP A 10 23.78 -7.86 -21.52
CA ASP A 10 22.64 -6.94 -21.49
C ASP A 10 21.30 -7.70 -21.48
N ASP A 11 20.93 -8.30 -20.36
CA ASP A 11 19.56 -8.68 -20.04
C ASP A 11 18.92 -7.53 -19.27
N ALA A 12 18.88 -6.35 -19.91
CA ALA A 12 17.88 -5.37 -19.55
C ALA A 12 16.53 -6.04 -19.81
N PRO A 13 15.66 -6.25 -18.80
CA PRO A 13 14.33 -6.76 -19.06
C PRO A 13 13.68 -5.75 -19.99
N GLN A 14 13.41 -6.15 -21.24
CA GLN A 14 12.55 -5.41 -22.14
C GLN A 14 11.25 -5.18 -21.38
N SER A 15 11.06 -3.93 -20.94
CA SER A 15 9.85 -3.44 -20.30
C SER A 15 8.67 -3.88 -21.14
N GLY A 16 7.83 -4.79 -20.63
CA GLY A 16 6.66 -5.31 -21.33
C GLY A 16 5.55 -4.28 -21.59
N TYR A 17 5.86 -2.99 -21.46
CA TYR A 17 4.93 -1.86 -21.58
C TYR A 17 5.31 -0.98 -22.78
N ASN A 18 5.17 -1.50 -24.00
CA ASN A 18 5.64 -0.84 -25.24
C ASN A 18 4.83 0.37 -25.71
N GLU A 19 3.69 0.67 -25.10
CA GLU A 19 2.84 1.80 -25.49
C GLU A 19 2.70 2.76 -24.30
N LEU A 20 2.43 4.05 -24.50
CA LEU A 20 1.89 4.97 -23.50
C LEU A 20 0.57 5.53 -24.04
N LEU A 21 -0.40 5.79 -23.18
CA LEU A 21 -1.67 6.42 -23.58
C LEU A 21 -2.26 7.26 -22.45
N PHE A 22 -3.25 8.09 -22.79
CA PHE A 22 -3.69 9.19 -21.94
C PHE A 22 -5.24 9.48 -21.98
N PHE A 23 -5.94 9.66 -20.83
CA PHE A 23 -7.43 9.69 -20.57
C PHE A 23 -7.73 10.90 -19.68
N ASP A 24 -8.96 11.33 -19.44
CA ASP A 24 -9.30 12.25 -18.34
C ASP A 24 -10.68 11.86 -17.82
N PHE A 25 -10.92 12.02 -16.51
CA PHE A 25 -12.25 11.81 -15.94
C PHE A 25 -12.84 13.17 -15.55
N GLU A 26 -13.99 13.52 -16.13
CA GLU A 26 -14.80 14.64 -15.66
C GLU A 26 -16.03 14.09 -14.92
N CYS A 27 -16.24 14.56 -13.68
CA CYS A 27 -17.25 14.05 -12.75
C CYS A 27 -18.36 15.08 -12.50
N ARG A 28 -19.59 14.62 -12.25
CA ARG A 28 -20.67 15.45 -11.68
C ARG A 28 -20.36 15.82 -10.23
N GLN A 29 -20.93 16.92 -9.77
CA GLN A 29 -20.74 17.46 -8.42
C GLN A 29 -22.07 17.73 -7.69
N GLU A 30 -23.05 16.83 -7.81
CA GLU A 30 -24.41 17.11 -7.33
C GLU A 30 -24.62 16.88 -5.84
N ASN A 31 -24.08 15.79 -5.29
CA ASN A 31 -24.49 15.31 -3.96
C ASN A 31 -23.32 15.05 -3.00
N GLY A 32 -22.14 15.61 -3.28
CA GLY A 32 -20.89 15.19 -2.63
C GLY A 32 -20.41 13.79 -3.08
N ASN A 33 -21.27 13.05 -3.79
CA ASN A 33 -20.90 11.89 -4.58
C ASN A 33 -20.47 12.33 -5.97
N HIS A 34 -19.36 11.76 -6.43
CA HIS A 34 -18.77 12.07 -7.71
C HIS A 34 -19.05 10.94 -8.70
N GLU A 35 -19.87 11.22 -9.70
CA GLU A 35 -20.26 10.24 -10.73
C GLU A 35 -19.63 10.62 -12.07
N PRO A 36 -18.91 9.71 -12.75
CA PRO A 36 -18.26 9.99 -14.04
C PRO A 36 -19.29 10.09 -15.18
N ASN A 37 -19.22 11.15 -15.99
CA ASN A 37 -20.26 11.48 -16.97
C ASN A 37 -20.13 10.91 -18.36
N LEU A 38 -18.90 10.85 -18.84
CA LEU A 38 -18.61 10.51 -20.21
C LEU A 38 -17.43 9.57 -20.20
N CYS A 39 -17.73 8.28 -20.36
CA CYS A 39 -16.71 7.26 -20.46
C CYS A 39 -16.37 7.07 -21.94
N VAL A 40 -15.43 7.86 -22.46
CA VAL A 40 -14.77 7.48 -23.72
C VAL A 40 -13.75 6.40 -23.36
N VAL A 41 -14.21 5.14 -23.34
CA VAL A 41 -13.33 3.98 -23.21
C VAL A 41 -12.66 3.74 -24.56
N ALA A 42 -11.49 4.33 -24.74
CA ALA A 42 -10.49 3.86 -25.68
C ALA A 42 -9.11 4.14 -25.07
N LYS A 43 -8.56 3.11 -24.43
CA LYS A 43 -7.17 2.93 -23.94
C LYS A 43 -6.47 4.23 -23.44
N ARG A 44 -6.41 4.35 -22.08
CA ARG A 44 -5.41 4.99 -21.14
C ARG A 44 -5.46 6.51 -20.92
N SER A 45 -4.60 7.09 -20.01
CA SER A 45 -4.70 7.90 -18.70
C SER A 45 -4.38 9.39 -18.48
N ARG A 46 -5.17 10.13 -17.64
CA ARG A 46 -5.02 11.43 -16.84
C ARG A 46 -6.32 11.62 -16.03
N ARG A 47 -6.48 12.38 -14.95
CA ARG A 47 -5.58 13.12 -14.07
C ARG A 47 -5.47 12.32 -12.75
N ARG A 48 -5.05 13.01 -11.69
CA ARG A 48 -4.84 12.58 -10.29
C ARG A 48 -5.04 11.09 -10.04
N VAL A 49 -3.98 10.29 -10.08
CA VAL A 49 -4.08 8.86 -9.68
C VAL A 49 -4.45 8.70 -8.21
N GLY A 50 -4.39 9.78 -7.41
CA GLY A 50 -5.00 9.83 -6.10
C GLY A 50 -6.53 9.84 -6.04
N TYR A 51 -7.23 10.22 -7.11
CA TYR A 51 -8.69 10.38 -7.13
C TYR A 51 -9.30 9.48 -8.21
N ASP A 52 -8.81 9.60 -9.45
CA ASP A 52 -9.24 8.78 -10.59
C ASP A 52 -8.93 7.29 -10.39
N GLY A 53 -7.87 7.00 -9.64
CA GLY A 53 -7.50 5.64 -9.24
C GLY A 53 -8.59 4.93 -8.44
N TYR A 54 -9.40 5.67 -7.67
CA TYR A 54 -10.48 5.05 -6.87
C TYR A 54 -11.61 4.53 -7.76
N PHE A 55 -12.00 5.27 -8.81
CA PHE A 55 -13.00 4.78 -9.76
C PHE A 55 -12.52 3.54 -10.50
N ILE A 56 -11.25 3.52 -10.90
CA ILE A 56 -10.64 2.37 -11.57
C ILE A 56 -10.59 1.17 -10.61
N GLN A 57 -10.14 1.38 -9.37
CA GLN A 57 -10.08 0.34 -8.37
C GLN A 57 -11.47 -0.23 -8.04
N GLN A 58 -12.48 0.63 -7.89
CA GLN A 58 -13.86 0.24 -7.67
C GLN A 58 -14.38 -0.61 -8.84
N TYR A 59 -14.22 -0.12 -10.08
CA TYR A 59 -14.64 -0.85 -11.28
C TYR A 59 -13.96 -2.22 -11.38
N LEU A 60 -12.67 -2.32 -11.08
CA LEU A 60 -11.95 -3.59 -11.08
C LEU A 60 -12.53 -4.56 -10.04
N HIS A 61 -12.80 -4.10 -8.81
CA HIS A 61 -13.40 -4.93 -7.77
C HIS A 61 -14.81 -5.40 -8.11
N GLU A 62 -15.66 -4.52 -8.66
CA GLU A 62 -17.01 -4.87 -9.13
C GLU A 62 -16.99 -5.97 -10.21
N ASN A 63 -15.92 -6.03 -10.99
CA ASN A 63 -15.69 -7.05 -12.01
C ASN A 63 -14.84 -8.24 -11.52
N GLY A 64 -14.61 -8.37 -10.21
CA GLY A 64 -13.87 -9.48 -9.62
C GLY A 64 -12.35 -9.49 -9.89
N VAL A 65 -11.78 -8.36 -10.31
CA VAL A 65 -10.36 -8.18 -10.55
C VAL A 65 -9.71 -7.51 -9.33
N ILE A 66 -8.70 -8.16 -8.76
CA ILE A 66 -7.95 -7.62 -7.61
C ILE A 66 -6.62 -7.04 -8.12
N PRO A 67 -6.46 -5.69 -8.17
CA PRO A 67 -5.21 -5.07 -8.55
C PRO A 67 -4.20 -5.07 -7.39
N GLU A 68 -2.91 -5.04 -7.74
CA GLU A 68 -1.84 -4.68 -6.81
C GLU A 68 -1.80 -3.16 -6.66
N VAL A 69 -1.95 -2.67 -5.43
CA VAL A 69 -2.07 -1.23 -5.15
C VAL A 69 -0.88 -0.76 -4.32
N ILE A 70 -0.23 0.31 -4.75
CA ILE A 70 0.78 1.01 -3.93
C ILE A 70 0.22 2.36 -3.53
N MET A 71 0.19 2.61 -2.23
CA MET A 71 -0.37 3.81 -1.62
C MET A 71 0.71 4.71 -1.01
N ARG A 72 0.42 6.00 -0.90
CA ARG A 72 1.10 6.96 -0.02
C ARG A 72 0.04 7.64 0.84
N GLY A 73 -0.06 7.21 2.10
CA GLY A 73 -1.21 7.58 2.94
C GLY A 73 -2.51 7.16 2.26
N ALA A 74 -3.47 8.09 2.16
CA ALA A 74 -4.74 7.88 1.45
C ALA A 74 -4.68 8.15 -0.06
N LYS A 75 -3.49 8.17 -0.68
CA LYS A 75 -3.34 8.42 -2.12
C LYS A 75 -2.84 7.16 -2.83
N ILE A 76 -3.57 6.69 -3.83
CA ILE A 76 -3.08 5.67 -4.76
C ILE A 76 -1.92 6.28 -5.58
N LEU A 77 -0.74 5.66 -5.55
CA LEU A 77 0.41 6.02 -6.37
C LEU A 77 0.45 5.24 -7.68
N THR A 78 0.11 3.95 -7.61
CA THR A 78 0.00 3.09 -8.79
C THR A 78 -0.99 1.96 -8.52
N LEU A 79 -1.69 1.57 -9.58
CA LEU A 79 -2.49 0.35 -9.65
C LEU A 79 -1.85 -0.54 -10.71
N ASN A 80 -1.40 -1.72 -10.34
CA ASN A 80 -0.90 -2.72 -11.26
C ASN A 80 -1.94 -3.83 -11.40
N VAL A 81 -2.28 -4.18 -12.65
CA VAL A 81 -3.25 -5.22 -13.00
C VAL A 81 -2.52 -6.27 -13.83
N PRO A 82 -1.82 -7.22 -13.19
CA PRO A 82 -0.97 -8.19 -13.87
C PRO A 82 -1.72 -9.01 -14.94
N MET A 83 -2.99 -9.34 -14.67
CA MET A 83 -3.86 -10.09 -15.58
C MET A 83 -3.96 -9.45 -16.97
N PHE A 84 -4.01 -8.12 -17.04
CA PHE A 84 -4.11 -7.39 -18.30
C PHE A 84 -2.78 -6.78 -18.74
N LYS A 85 -1.70 -6.96 -17.96
CA LYS A 85 -0.42 -6.27 -18.15
C LYS A 85 -0.61 -4.75 -18.23
N ILE A 86 -1.45 -4.21 -17.35
CA ILE A 86 -1.75 -2.77 -17.29
C ILE A 86 -1.23 -2.22 -15.97
N LYS A 87 -0.48 -1.13 -16.04
CA LYS A 87 -0.04 -0.35 -14.88
C LYS A 87 -0.51 1.10 -15.02
N PHE A 88 -1.27 1.57 -14.03
CA PHE A 88 -1.70 2.95 -13.91
C PHE A 88 -0.68 3.72 -13.07
N VAL A 89 -0.23 4.87 -13.58
CA VAL A 89 0.84 5.68 -12.97
C VAL A 89 0.41 7.14 -12.90
N ASP A 90 0.69 7.80 -11.78
CA ASP A 90 0.39 9.22 -11.59
C ASP A 90 1.39 10.12 -12.29
N SER A 91 0.96 10.89 -13.29
CA SER A 91 1.82 11.93 -13.86
C SER A 91 2.20 12.98 -12.80
N LEU A 92 1.35 13.23 -11.80
CA LEU A 92 1.63 14.20 -10.74
C LEU A 92 2.73 13.72 -9.78
N SER A 93 2.98 12.41 -9.69
CA SER A 93 4.11 11.86 -8.92
C SER A 93 5.46 12.15 -9.59
N PHE A 94 5.46 12.53 -10.87
CA PHE A 94 6.63 12.92 -11.63
C PHE A 94 6.72 14.43 -11.90
N ILE A 95 5.59 15.05 -12.25
CA ILE A 95 5.48 16.45 -12.65
C ILE A 95 4.48 17.14 -11.71
N PRO A 96 4.93 17.63 -10.53
CA PRO A 96 4.04 18.13 -9.47
C PRO A 96 3.60 19.59 -9.73
N MET A 97 2.90 19.83 -10.85
CA MET A 97 2.35 21.16 -11.19
C MET A 97 0.92 21.05 -11.78
N ARG A 98 0.22 22.19 -11.95
CA ARG A 98 -1.12 22.19 -12.56
C ARG A 98 -1.00 21.95 -14.05
N LEU A 99 -1.98 21.27 -14.65
CA LEU A 99 -1.99 21.00 -16.09
C LEU A 99 -1.87 22.27 -16.95
N ALA A 100 -2.44 23.39 -16.50
CA ALA A 100 -2.36 24.67 -17.19
C ALA A 100 -0.91 25.19 -17.31
N ASP A 101 -0.02 24.79 -16.39
CA ASP A 101 1.39 25.21 -16.38
C ASP A 101 2.27 24.34 -17.30
N PHE A 102 1.77 23.18 -17.73
CA PHE A 102 2.55 22.21 -18.51
C PHE A 102 3.07 22.81 -19.83
N PRO A 103 2.23 23.42 -20.68
CA PRO A 103 2.70 23.99 -21.94
C PRO A 103 3.83 24.99 -21.78
N LYS A 104 3.73 25.87 -20.78
CA LYS A 104 4.75 26.88 -20.47
C LYS A 104 6.05 26.23 -20.00
N THR A 105 5.98 25.23 -19.14
CA THR A 105 7.15 24.50 -18.62
C THR A 105 7.87 23.73 -19.74
N PHE A 106 7.13 23.09 -20.64
CA PHE A 106 7.69 22.28 -21.75
C PHE A 106 7.86 23.08 -23.06
N ARG A 107 7.69 24.41 -23.02
CA ARG A 107 7.85 25.33 -24.16
C ARG A 107 6.99 24.98 -25.39
N LEU A 108 5.81 24.42 -25.16
CA LEU A 108 4.82 24.13 -26.19
C LEU A 108 3.84 25.30 -26.30
N SER A 109 4.18 26.30 -27.13
CA SER A 109 3.45 27.57 -27.23
C SER A 109 2.08 27.45 -27.89
N GLU A 110 1.83 26.40 -28.68
CA GLU A 110 0.56 26.17 -29.36
C GLU A 110 -0.52 25.55 -28.47
N LEU A 111 -0.20 25.25 -27.20
CA LEU A 111 -1.10 24.61 -26.25
C LEU A 111 -1.42 25.55 -25.09
N ALA A 112 -2.70 25.80 -24.86
CA ALA A 112 -3.18 26.48 -23.67
C ALA A 112 -4.41 25.75 -23.14
N LYS A 113 -4.47 25.58 -21.82
CA LYS A 113 -5.66 25.03 -21.18
C LYS A 113 -6.77 26.09 -21.19
N GLY A 114 -7.92 25.73 -21.74
CA GLY A 114 -9.13 26.58 -21.71
C GLY A 114 -9.82 26.58 -20.34
N TYR A 115 -10.88 27.38 -20.24
CA TYR A 115 -11.72 27.46 -19.04
C TYR A 115 -12.98 26.62 -19.23
N PHE A 116 -13.35 25.82 -18.22
CA PHE A 116 -14.55 24.98 -18.24
C PHE A 116 -15.40 25.21 -16.98
N PRO A 117 -16.74 25.32 -17.10
CA PRO A 117 -17.62 25.58 -15.96
C PRO A 117 -17.87 24.29 -15.16
N HIS A 118 -16.90 23.88 -14.34
CA HIS A 118 -16.97 22.62 -13.58
C HIS A 118 -18.21 22.49 -12.69
N LEU A 119 -18.68 23.58 -12.08
CA LEU A 119 -19.89 23.56 -11.24
C LEU A 119 -21.19 23.50 -12.06
N PHE A 120 -21.13 23.77 -13.37
CA PHE A 120 -22.28 23.67 -14.27
C PHE A 120 -22.49 22.24 -14.75
N ASN A 121 -21.55 21.34 -14.46
CA ASN A 121 -21.61 19.92 -14.80
C ASN A 121 -22.59 19.16 -13.88
N THR A 122 -23.88 19.38 -14.11
CA THR A 122 -25.00 18.67 -13.46
C THR A 122 -25.83 17.92 -14.50
N THR A 123 -26.62 16.97 -14.04
CA THR A 123 -27.57 16.12 -14.77
C THR A 123 -28.57 16.98 -15.52
N GLU A 124 -29.06 18.04 -14.90
CA GLU A 124 -30.02 18.97 -15.52
C GLU A 124 -29.39 19.72 -16.71
N ASN A 125 -28.09 20.00 -16.65
CA ASN A 125 -27.38 20.80 -17.65
C ASN A 125 -26.69 19.96 -18.74
N GLN A 126 -26.78 18.62 -18.72
CA GLN A 126 -26.06 17.77 -19.67
C GLN A 126 -26.45 17.99 -21.14
N ASN A 127 -27.68 18.43 -21.40
CA ASN A 127 -28.19 18.73 -22.73
C ASN A 127 -28.38 20.25 -22.94
N TYR A 128 -27.72 21.07 -22.12
CA TYR A 128 -27.85 22.52 -22.20
C TYR A 128 -27.20 23.05 -23.48
N VAL A 129 -28.00 23.79 -24.25
CA VAL A 129 -27.55 24.58 -25.40
C VAL A 129 -28.12 25.98 -25.24
N GLY A 130 -27.26 26.98 -25.08
CA GLY A 130 -27.72 28.33 -24.78
C GLY A 130 -26.59 29.34 -24.54
N PRO A 131 -26.89 30.48 -23.90
CA PRO A 131 -25.88 31.48 -23.56
C PRO A 131 -24.78 30.92 -22.65
N MET A 132 -23.64 31.62 -22.61
CA MET A 132 -22.53 31.27 -21.72
C MET A 132 -22.95 31.12 -20.24
N PRO A 133 -22.55 30.05 -19.55
CA PRO A 133 -22.83 29.88 -18.13
C PRO A 133 -22.28 31.03 -17.29
N PRO A 134 -22.96 31.43 -16.19
CA PRO A 134 -22.46 32.45 -15.27
C PRO A 134 -21.03 32.18 -14.76
N THR A 135 -20.26 33.24 -14.53
CA THR A 135 -18.85 33.15 -14.07
C THR A 135 -18.69 32.40 -12.75
N SER A 136 -19.72 32.38 -11.89
CA SER A 136 -19.74 31.62 -10.64
C SER A 136 -19.51 30.12 -10.86
N TYR A 137 -19.89 29.57 -12.01
CA TYR A 137 -19.75 28.15 -12.29
C TYR A 137 -18.31 27.70 -12.65
N TYR A 138 -17.39 28.65 -12.82
CA TYR A 138 -16.00 28.41 -13.22
C TYR A 138 -15.02 28.42 -12.03
N GLN A 139 -15.51 28.50 -10.79
CA GLN A 139 -14.69 28.59 -9.56
C GLN A 139 -13.64 29.74 -9.59
N PRO A 140 -14.07 30.99 -9.81
CA PRO A 140 -13.16 32.13 -9.96
C PRO A 140 -12.34 32.46 -8.70
N ASP A 141 -12.73 31.94 -7.53
CA ASP A 141 -12.00 32.12 -6.27
C ASP A 141 -10.77 31.22 -6.16
N GLY A 142 -10.69 30.16 -6.98
CA GLY A 142 -9.52 29.28 -7.07
C GLY A 142 -8.43 29.78 -8.03
N MET A 143 -8.66 30.90 -8.72
CA MET A 143 -7.75 31.48 -9.71
C MET A 143 -6.82 32.53 -9.07
N SER A 144 -5.60 32.67 -9.60
CA SER A 144 -4.74 33.81 -9.25
C SER A 144 -5.33 35.13 -9.77
N PRO A 145 -4.93 36.30 -9.24
CA PRO A 145 -5.44 37.59 -9.73
C PRO A 145 -5.25 37.79 -11.24
N ASP A 146 -4.09 37.39 -11.78
CA ASP A 146 -3.79 37.51 -13.22
C ASP A 146 -4.59 36.51 -14.06
N GLU A 147 -4.75 35.27 -13.58
CA GLU A 147 -5.56 34.23 -14.22
C GLU A 147 -7.05 34.65 -14.26
N LYS A 148 -7.53 35.25 -13.17
CA LYS A 148 -8.91 35.76 -13.05
C LYS A 148 -9.18 36.91 -14.01
N LYS A 149 -8.23 37.83 -14.20
CA LYS A 149 -8.35 38.90 -15.19
C LYS A 149 -8.49 38.34 -16.61
N THR A 150 -7.59 37.43 -16.98
CA THR A 150 -7.59 36.76 -18.29
C THR A 150 -8.89 35.98 -18.53
N PHE A 151 -9.38 35.29 -17.49
CA PHE A 151 -10.66 34.58 -17.52
C PHE A 151 -11.85 35.51 -17.78
N LEU A 152 -11.92 36.65 -17.08
CA LEU A 152 -13.03 37.59 -17.24
C LEU A 152 -13.04 38.24 -18.62
N GLU A 153 -11.87 38.57 -19.16
CA GLU A 153 -11.73 39.08 -20.53
C GLU A 153 -12.21 38.04 -21.56
N TRP A 154 -11.79 36.78 -21.41
CA TRP A 154 -12.24 35.67 -22.24
C TRP A 154 -13.76 35.44 -22.15
N HIS A 155 -14.32 35.41 -20.93
CA HIS A 155 -15.75 35.13 -20.71
C HIS A 155 -16.64 36.25 -21.26
N ASN A 156 -16.27 37.51 -20.99
CA ASN A 156 -17.00 38.67 -21.52
C ASN A 156 -16.94 38.72 -23.05
N GLY A 157 -15.78 38.44 -23.65
CA GLY A 157 -15.64 38.39 -25.11
C GLY A 157 -16.54 37.34 -25.77
N LEU A 158 -16.66 36.15 -25.19
CA LEU A 158 -17.60 35.13 -25.71
C LEU A 158 -19.07 35.55 -25.53
N LYS A 159 -19.39 36.20 -24.41
CA LYS A 159 -20.74 36.70 -24.14
C LYS A 159 -21.14 37.83 -25.10
N GLU A 160 -20.25 38.78 -25.37
CA GLU A 160 -20.46 39.88 -26.31
C GLU A 160 -20.65 39.38 -27.76
N ASN A 161 -19.95 38.31 -28.13
CA ASN A 161 -20.10 37.67 -29.44
C ASN A 161 -21.33 36.76 -29.56
N ASN A 162 -22.23 36.73 -28.57
CA ASN A 162 -23.40 35.84 -28.51
C ASN A 162 -23.03 34.37 -28.74
N TYR A 163 -21.91 33.92 -28.18
CA TYR A 163 -21.49 32.53 -28.29
C TYR A 163 -22.56 31.58 -27.73
N VAL A 164 -22.91 30.56 -28.51
CA VAL A 164 -23.84 29.51 -28.10
C VAL A 164 -23.01 28.39 -27.46
N PHE A 165 -23.15 28.27 -26.15
CA PHE A 165 -22.54 27.23 -25.36
C PHE A 165 -23.35 25.94 -25.48
N ASP A 166 -22.75 24.91 -26.06
CA ASP A 166 -23.26 23.53 -26.10
C ASP A 166 -22.48 22.70 -25.09
N PHE A 167 -23.15 22.27 -24.02
CA PHE A 167 -22.50 21.57 -22.92
C PHE A 167 -21.77 20.29 -23.37
N GLN A 168 -22.39 19.48 -24.24
CA GLN A 168 -21.82 18.19 -24.66
C GLN A 168 -20.58 18.40 -25.54
N GLN A 169 -20.63 19.41 -26.42
CA GLN A 169 -19.49 19.73 -27.26
C GLN A 169 -18.33 20.30 -26.45
N GLU A 170 -18.63 21.17 -25.48
CA GLU A 170 -17.62 21.84 -24.64
C GLU A 170 -16.93 20.87 -23.68
N ILE A 171 -17.67 19.97 -23.02
CA ILE A 171 -17.06 18.97 -22.13
C ILE A 171 -16.14 18.03 -22.91
N LEU A 172 -16.55 17.61 -24.12
CA LEU A 172 -15.74 16.77 -24.99
C LEU A 172 -14.47 17.48 -25.47
N ASN A 173 -14.60 18.75 -25.86
CA ASN A 173 -13.46 19.58 -26.30
C ASN A 173 -12.48 19.82 -25.15
N CYS A 174 -12.97 20.11 -23.95
CA CYS A 174 -12.15 20.27 -22.76
C CYS A 174 -11.37 18.99 -22.46
N CYS A 175 -12.06 17.84 -22.40
CA CYS A 175 -11.42 16.54 -22.15
C CYS A 175 -10.34 16.23 -23.20
N ARG A 176 -10.64 16.42 -24.48
CA ARG A 176 -9.67 16.17 -25.57
C ARG A 176 -8.45 17.08 -25.46
N SER A 177 -8.66 18.37 -25.15
CA SER A 177 -7.57 19.33 -24.98
C SER A 177 -6.68 18.95 -23.79
N ASP A 178 -7.28 18.62 -22.65
CA ASP A 178 -6.56 18.23 -21.44
C ASP A 178 -5.74 16.95 -21.65
N VAL A 179 -6.32 15.99 -22.37
CA VAL A 179 -5.64 14.76 -22.80
C VAL A 179 -4.57 15.03 -23.84
N ASP A 180 -4.69 16.04 -24.71
CA ASP A 180 -3.62 16.33 -25.66
C ASP A 180 -2.44 17.06 -24.97
N ILE A 181 -2.74 18.06 -24.12
CA ILE A 181 -1.75 18.87 -23.40
C ILE A 181 -0.81 17.98 -22.62
N LEU A 182 -1.36 17.17 -21.73
CA LEU A 182 -0.51 16.36 -20.88
C LEU A 182 0.29 15.38 -21.77
N ARG A 183 -0.12 15.03 -23.01
CA ARG A 183 0.39 13.85 -23.80
C ARG A 183 1.70 14.28 -24.35
N ARG A 184 1.63 15.39 -25.07
CA ARG A 184 2.77 16.09 -25.61
C ARG A 184 3.75 16.41 -24.47
N CYS A 185 3.26 16.96 -23.35
CA CYS A 185 4.13 17.34 -22.24
C CYS A 185 4.78 16.15 -21.50
N CYS A 186 4.07 15.04 -21.26
CA CYS A 186 4.63 13.85 -20.64
C CYS A 186 5.61 13.13 -21.57
N LEU A 187 5.34 13.14 -22.88
CA LEU A 187 6.28 12.62 -23.87
C LEU A 187 7.54 13.49 -23.89
N GLU A 188 7.40 14.81 -23.94
CA GLU A 188 8.53 15.74 -23.87
C GLU A 188 9.35 15.54 -22.59
N PHE A 189 8.68 15.43 -21.44
CA PHE A 189 9.32 15.11 -20.17
C PHE A 189 10.10 13.79 -20.21
N ARG A 190 9.56 12.76 -20.87
CA ARG A 190 10.22 11.46 -21.02
C ARG A 190 11.49 11.59 -21.87
N GLU A 191 11.41 12.30 -22.99
CA GLU A 191 12.59 12.51 -23.86
C GLU A 191 13.66 13.32 -23.12
N LEU A 192 13.29 14.42 -22.45
CA LEU A 192 14.21 15.21 -21.62
C LEU A 192 14.87 14.37 -20.51
N LEU A 193 14.11 13.51 -19.83
CA LEU A 193 14.68 12.60 -18.84
C LEU A 193 15.62 11.57 -19.46
N ARG A 194 15.29 11.03 -20.63
CA ARG A 194 16.16 10.09 -21.32
C ARG A 194 17.49 10.74 -21.66
N ASP A 195 17.46 11.94 -22.22
CA ASP A 195 18.65 12.68 -22.65
C ASP A 195 19.60 12.99 -21.48
N VAL A 196 19.06 13.25 -20.28
CA VAL A 196 19.86 13.54 -19.08
C VAL A 196 20.38 12.27 -18.40
N THR A 197 19.65 11.16 -18.48
CA THR A 197 19.86 9.99 -17.61
C THR A 197 20.38 8.75 -18.33
N ASP A 198 20.38 8.74 -19.67
CA ASP A 198 20.68 7.60 -20.53
C ASP A 198 19.88 6.33 -20.15
N ASN A 199 18.67 6.52 -19.62
CA ASN A 199 17.79 5.48 -19.09
C ASN A 199 16.32 5.92 -19.22
N TYR A 200 15.40 4.99 -18.91
CA TYR A 200 13.97 5.28 -18.76
C TYR A 200 13.51 5.21 -17.30
N PRO A 201 13.77 6.23 -16.46
CA PRO A 201 13.34 6.23 -15.07
C PRO A 201 11.84 6.03 -14.89
N LEU A 202 11.01 6.45 -15.86
CA LEU A 202 9.55 6.28 -15.82
C LEU A 202 9.09 4.82 -15.81
N GLU A 203 9.91 3.88 -16.29
CA GLU A 203 9.57 2.45 -16.28
C GLU A 203 9.88 1.81 -14.93
N LYS A 204 10.99 2.22 -14.31
CA LYS A 204 11.53 1.62 -13.08
C LYS A 204 11.06 2.33 -11.81
N CYS A 205 10.70 3.60 -11.91
CA CYS A 205 10.35 4.44 -10.77
C CYS A 205 8.85 4.78 -10.78
N LEU A 206 8.31 5.12 -9.61
CA LEU A 206 6.93 5.57 -9.45
C LEU A 206 6.81 7.08 -9.21
N THR A 207 7.94 7.73 -8.93
CA THR A 207 7.99 9.12 -8.50
C THR A 207 9.26 9.79 -9.00
N ILE A 208 9.24 11.12 -9.13
CA ILE A 208 10.43 11.89 -9.48
C ILE A 208 11.57 11.70 -8.49
N ALA A 209 11.28 11.63 -7.19
CA ALA A 209 12.31 11.39 -6.18
C ALA A 209 12.99 10.02 -6.35
N SER A 210 12.21 8.98 -6.66
CA SER A 210 12.75 7.66 -6.97
C SER A 210 13.58 7.67 -8.26
N ALA A 211 13.15 8.42 -9.28
CA ALA A 211 13.92 8.60 -10.51
C ALA A 211 15.26 9.32 -10.25
N CYS A 212 15.25 10.44 -9.54
CA CYS A 212 16.47 11.17 -9.18
C CYS A 212 17.43 10.32 -8.35
N ASN A 213 16.92 9.53 -7.39
CA ASN A 213 17.73 8.62 -6.59
C ASN A 213 18.33 7.49 -7.44
N LEU A 214 17.58 6.93 -8.39
CA LEU A 214 18.10 5.92 -9.33
C LEU A 214 19.23 6.51 -10.19
N VAL A 215 19.03 7.70 -10.74
CA VAL A 215 20.03 8.40 -11.55
C VAL A 215 21.28 8.71 -10.74
N PHE A 216 21.13 9.22 -9.52
CA PHE A 216 22.25 9.48 -8.62
C PHE A 216 23.04 8.20 -8.33
N ARG A 217 22.36 7.10 -7.98
CA ARG A 217 23.01 5.80 -7.70
C ARG A 217 23.75 5.23 -8.90
N LYS A 218 23.22 5.41 -10.11
CA LYS A 218 23.81 4.85 -11.33
C LYS A 218 24.94 5.72 -11.90
N ASN A 219 24.76 7.04 -11.90
CA ASN A 219 25.62 7.95 -12.67
C ASN A 219 26.59 8.75 -11.78
N SER A 220 26.37 8.83 -10.46
CA SER A 220 27.13 9.73 -9.58
C SER A 220 27.68 9.07 -8.31
N LEU A 221 27.06 8.00 -7.84
CA LEU A 221 27.50 7.30 -6.64
C LEU A 221 28.73 6.43 -6.96
N LYS A 222 29.83 6.66 -6.24
CA LYS A 222 31.04 5.85 -6.36
C LYS A 222 30.80 4.48 -5.71
N GLU A 223 31.47 3.46 -6.24
CA GLU A 223 31.45 2.11 -5.67
C GLU A 223 31.79 2.14 -4.17
N ASP A 224 31.13 1.27 -3.40
CA ASP A 224 31.36 1.02 -1.98
C ASP A 224 31.23 2.22 -1.03
N THR A 225 30.55 3.30 -1.44
CA THR A 225 30.39 4.50 -0.60
C THR A 225 29.17 4.50 0.31
N ILE A 226 28.09 3.81 -0.06
CA ILE A 226 26.84 3.76 0.71
C ILE A 226 26.28 2.35 0.68
N ALA A 227 26.05 1.78 1.86
CA ALA A 227 25.39 0.48 2.00
C ALA A 227 23.89 0.62 1.64
N ILE A 228 23.41 -0.13 0.64
CA ILE A 228 21.98 -0.16 0.28
C ILE A 228 21.24 -1.10 1.23
N ILE A 229 20.69 -0.54 2.30
CA ILE A 229 19.86 -1.31 3.24
C ILE A 229 18.54 -1.66 2.53
N PRO A 230 18.23 -2.95 2.28
CA PRO A 230 16.95 -3.32 1.68
C PRO A 230 15.80 -3.02 2.67
N PRO A 231 14.52 -2.95 2.22
CA PRO A 231 13.37 -2.60 3.08
C PRO A 231 13.18 -3.48 4.34
N HIS A 232 13.88 -4.61 4.41
CA HIS A 232 13.84 -5.55 5.54
C HIS A 232 15.19 -5.70 6.25
N GLY A 233 16.18 -4.85 5.91
CA GLY A 233 17.55 -4.99 6.39
C GLY A 233 18.27 -6.19 5.77
N TYR A 234 19.57 -6.30 6.04
CA TYR A 234 20.40 -7.38 5.51
C TYR A 234 20.12 -8.75 6.15
N ARG A 235 19.35 -8.78 7.24
CA ARG A 235 18.99 -10.01 7.94
C ARG A 235 17.51 -10.32 7.71
N PRO A 236 17.13 -11.59 7.48
CA PRO A 236 15.73 -12.01 7.56
C PRO A 236 15.14 -11.52 8.89
N LYS A 237 13.96 -10.91 8.86
CA LYS A 237 13.27 -10.53 10.10
C LYS A 237 12.87 -11.81 10.84
N ASP A 238 13.35 -11.96 12.06
CA ASP A 238 12.83 -12.94 13.01
C ASP A 238 11.34 -12.63 13.22
N LYS A 239 10.49 -13.67 13.15
CA LYS A 239 9.04 -13.53 13.23
C LYS A 239 8.61 -13.54 14.70
N GLN A 240 8.77 -12.40 15.37
CA GLN A 240 8.37 -12.25 16.77
C GLN A 240 7.13 -11.37 16.92
N SER A 241 6.22 -11.75 17.83
CA SER A 241 5.00 -10.98 18.09
C SER A 241 5.31 -9.73 18.92
N LEU A 242 4.56 -8.64 18.69
CA LEU A 242 4.68 -7.42 19.49
C LEU A 242 4.35 -7.68 20.97
N LEU A 243 3.42 -8.59 21.26
CA LEU A 243 3.08 -8.99 22.62
C LEU A 243 4.26 -9.67 23.33
N ALA A 244 4.94 -10.59 22.65
CA ALA A 244 6.13 -11.25 23.18
C ALA A 244 7.24 -10.23 23.49
N LEU A 245 7.55 -9.33 22.55
CA LEU A 245 8.56 -8.29 22.76
C LEU A 245 8.25 -7.40 23.96
N LYS A 246 6.98 -6.98 24.12
CA LYS A 246 6.56 -6.17 25.27
C LYS A 246 6.68 -6.94 26.58
N TRP A 247 6.22 -8.18 26.61
CA TRP A 247 6.27 -9.01 27.82
C TRP A 247 7.71 -9.30 28.25
N LEU A 248 8.58 -9.62 27.30
CA LEU A 248 10.01 -9.84 27.56
C LEU A 248 10.69 -8.58 28.08
N SER A 249 10.39 -7.41 27.50
CA SER A 249 10.91 -6.13 27.96
C SER A 249 10.46 -5.82 29.40
N TYR A 250 9.18 -6.03 29.70
CA TYR A 250 8.64 -5.88 31.05
C TYR A 250 9.30 -6.83 32.05
N LYS A 251 9.48 -8.11 31.68
CA LYS A 251 10.12 -9.12 32.52
C LYS A 251 11.58 -8.78 32.80
N ALA A 252 12.31 -8.37 31.76
CA ALA A 252 13.69 -7.91 31.84
C ALA A 252 13.84 -6.71 32.79
N GLU A 253 12.97 -5.71 32.67
CA GLU A 253 12.99 -4.52 33.54
C GLU A 253 12.61 -4.83 34.98
N LYS A 254 11.55 -5.64 35.19
CA LYS A 254 11.04 -5.96 36.52
C LYS A 254 12.01 -6.79 37.36
N GLU A 255 12.75 -7.69 36.71
CA GLU A 255 13.68 -8.61 37.38
C GLU A 255 15.15 -8.23 37.20
N ASP A 256 15.41 -7.09 36.55
CA ASP A 256 16.77 -6.60 36.22
C ASP A 256 17.61 -7.66 35.50
N LEU A 257 17.03 -8.25 34.45
CA LEU A 257 17.61 -9.34 33.66
C LEU A 257 17.95 -8.88 32.24
N TYR A 258 19.00 -9.44 31.66
CA TYR A 258 19.22 -9.37 30.22
C TYR A 258 18.56 -10.56 29.52
N ILE A 259 17.59 -10.29 28.63
CA ILE A 259 16.94 -11.32 27.82
C ILE A 259 17.25 -11.08 26.34
N GLN A 260 17.90 -12.04 25.69
CA GLN A 260 18.14 -12.06 24.25
C GLN A 260 16.83 -12.32 23.48
N HIS A 261 16.51 -11.50 22.47
CA HIS A 261 15.32 -11.62 21.60
C HIS A 261 15.52 -10.90 20.24
N ALA A 262 14.53 -10.93 19.34
CA ALA A 262 14.65 -10.44 17.95
C ALA A 262 15.11 -8.99 17.77
N CYS A 263 14.86 -8.11 18.75
CA CYS A 263 15.17 -6.68 18.66
C CYS A 263 16.51 -6.28 19.30
N ASN A 264 17.29 -7.23 19.82
CA ASN A 264 18.63 -6.98 20.35
C ASN A 264 19.71 -7.82 19.62
N ALA A 265 20.23 -8.88 20.24
CA ALA A 265 21.20 -9.81 19.66
C ALA A 265 20.56 -10.83 18.69
N GLY A 266 19.24 -10.81 18.50
CA GLY A 266 18.48 -11.76 17.67
C GLY A 266 18.01 -12.98 18.47
N GLU A 267 17.09 -13.78 17.92
CA GLU A 267 16.57 -14.97 18.61
C GLU A 267 17.63 -16.09 18.71
N LYS A 268 17.71 -16.75 19.87
CA LYS A 268 18.62 -17.90 20.05
C LYS A 268 18.04 -19.13 19.32
N ARG A 269 18.87 -19.78 18.51
CA ARG A 269 18.52 -21.04 17.83
C ARG A 269 18.94 -22.25 18.66
N VAL A 270 18.00 -23.18 18.88
CA VAL A 270 18.23 -24.47 19.53
C VAL A 270 17.65 -25.57 18.63
N GLY A 271 18.52 -26.31 17.95
CA GLY A 271 18.12 -27.24 16.90
C GLY A 271 17.33 -26.53 15.81
N ASN A 272 16.09 -27.00 15.58
CA ASN A 272 15.18 -26.43 14.58
C ASN A 272 14.36 -25.24 15.11
N TYR A 273 14.45 -24.93 16.39
CA TYR A 273 13.61 -23.93 17.04
C TYR A 273 14.35 -22.61 17.28
N LEU A 274 13.61 -21.51 17.14
CA LEU A 274 13.99 -20.19 17.63
C LEU A 274 13.21 -19.94 18.93
N LEU A 275 13.91 -19.38 19.92
CA LEU A 275 13.33 -19.00 21.21
C LEU A 275 12.84 -17.55 21.14
N ASP A 276 11.65 -17.27 21.69
CA ASP A 276 11.15 -15.88 21.76
C ASP A 276 12.05 -15.02 22.65
N GLY A 277 12.52 -15.60 23.76
CA GLY A 277 13.48 -14.98 24.67
C GLY A 277 14.45 -15.98 25.27
N TYR A 278 15.69 -15.56 25.52
CA TYR A 278 16.69 -16.39 26.19
C TYR A 278 17.52 -15.59 27.19
N ASP A 279 17.63 -16.11 28.41
CA ASP A 279 18.56 -15.62 29.42
C ASP A 279 19.71 -16.63 29.57
N GLU A 280 20.93 -16.15 29.31
CA GLU A 280 22.14 -16.96 29.36
C GLU A 280 22.59 -17.28 30.78
N GLU A 281 22.38 -16.37 31.74
CA GLU A 281 22.87 -16.53 33.11
C GLU A 281 22.12 -17.66 33.83
N THR A 282 20.80 -17.74 33.62
CA THR A 282 19.95 -18.77 34.22
C THR A 282 19.69 -19.96 33.30
N ASN A 283 20.19 -19.92 32.07
CA ASN A 283 19.89 -20.88 31.00
C ASN A 283 18.37 -21.08 30.79
N THR A 284 17.63 -19.97 30.79
CA THR A 284 16.16 -19.95 30.71
C THR A 284 15.68 -19.55 29.32
N ALA A 285 14.84 -20.40 28.73
CA ALA A 285 14.08 -20.12 27.51
C ALA A 285 12.69 -19.59 27.87
N TYR A 286 12.32 -18.44 27.33
CA TYR A 286 10.99 -17.85 27.43
C TYR A 286 10.23 -18.10 26.13
N GLU A 287 9.04 -18.67 26.24
CA GLU A 287 8.17 -19.04 25.12
C GLU A 287 6.81 -18.36 25.29
N ILE A 288 6.50 -17.39 24.43
CA ILE A 288 5.28 -16.58 24.49
C ILE A 288 4.32 -17.06 23.41
N ASN A 289 3.44 -17.98 23.82
CA ASN A 289 2.55 -18.70 22.93
C ASN A 289 1.27 -17.91 22.64
N GLY A 290 1.16 -17.41 21.41
CA GLY A 290 -0.08 -16.85 20.86
C GLY A 290 -1.16 -17.92 20.73
N CYS A 291 -2.34 -17.70 21.32
CA CYS A 291 -3.38 -18.75 21.40
C CYS A 291 -3.84 -19.22 20.01
N PHE A 292 -3.85 -18.32 19.03
CA PHE A 292 -4.22 -18.62 17.65
C PHE A 292 -3.20 -19.55 16.95
N TRP A 293 -1.90 -19.35 17.20
CA TRP A 293 -0.82 -20.07 16.51
C TRP A 293 -0.43 -21.37 17.22
N HIS A 294 -0.61 -21.43 18.53
CA HIS A 294 -0.11 -22.51 19.39
C HIS A 294 -1.21 -23.37 20.03
N GLY A 295 -2.48 -23.01 19.85
CA GLY A 295 -3.60 -23.86 20.26
C GLY A 295 -3.66 -24.17 21.74
N LYS A 296 -3.82 -23.15 22.61
CA LYS A 296 -3.89 -23.40 24.06
C LYS A 296 -4.96 -24.45 24.40
N LEU A 297 -4.55 -25.55 25.02
CA LEU A 297 -5.46 -26.51 25.65
C LEU A 297 -5.41 -26.38 27.16
N THR A 298 -6.55 -26.62 27.79
CA THR A 298 -6.71 -26.60 29.25
C THR A 298 -7.08 -27.98 29.74
N ARG A 299 -6.42 -28.43 30.81
CA ARG A 299 -6.73 -29.68 31.48
C ARG A 299 -8.00 -29.50 32.32
N ILE A 300 -9.03 -30.28 32.05
CA ILE A 300 -10.31 -30.27 32.77
C ILE A 300 -10.59 -31.64 33.40
N ASN A 301 -11.34 -31.64 34.50
CA ASN A 301 -11.90 -32.85 35.08
C ASN A 301 -13.19 -33.21 34.34
N ALA A 302 -13.17 -34.34 33.64
CA ALA A 302 -14.37 -34.95 33.07
C ALA A 302 -14.87 -36.05 33.99
N SER A 303 -16.18 -36.31 33.94
CA SER A 303 -16.77 -37.46 34.61
C SER A 303 -17.65 -38.25 33.66
N PHE A 304 -17.58 -39.58 33.74
CA PHE A 304 -18.49 -40.48 33.04
C PHE A 304 -19.25 -41.32 34.05
N GLU A 305 -20.55 -41.48 33.85
CA GLU A 305 -21.41 -42.24 34.74
C GLU A 305 -22.01 -43.43 33.98
N HIS A 306 -21.73 -44.63 34.47
CA HIS A 306 -22.23 -45.88 33.90
C HIS A 306 -22.58 -46.85 35.01
N LEU A 307 -23.79 -47.45 34.95
CA LEU A 307 -24.30 -48.39 35.96
C LEU A 307 -24.23 -47.85 37.40
N GLY A 308 -24.48 -46.55 37.60
CA GLY A 308 -24.46 -45.91 38.93
C GLY A 308 -23.06 -45.67 39.51
N VAL A 309 -21.99 -45.87 38.73
CA VAL A 309 -20.62 -45.56 39.12
C VAL A 309 -20.13 -44.32 38.36
N LYS A 310 -19.70 -43.29 39.10
CA LYS A 310 -19.14 -42.05 38.54
C LYS A 310 -17.62 -42.08 38.59
N LEU A 311 -16.99 -42.15 37.43
CA LEU A 311 -15.53 -42.10 37.28
C LEU A 311 -15.10 -40.68 36.91
N TYR A 312 -14.03 -40.19 37.54
CA TYR A 312 -13.41 -38.91 37.23
C TYR A 312 -12.07 -39.14 36.52
N TYR A 313 -11.82 -38.41 35.43
CA TYR A 313 -10.57 -38.48 34.69
C TYR A 313 -10.22 -37.11 34.11
N TRP A 314 -8.94 -36.91 33.84
CA TRP A 314 -8.44 -35.67 33.26
C TRP A 314 -8.47 -35.75 31.74
N VAL A 315 -9.02 -34.73 31.09
CA VAL A 315 -8.94 -34.56 29.63
C VAL A 315 -8.43 -33.18 29.28
N PHE A 316 -7.73 -33.08 28.15
CA PHE A 316 -7.41 -31.80 27.54
C PHE A 316 -8.59 -31.34 26.68
N SER A 317 -9.13 -30.18 27.03
CA SER A 317 -10.14 -29.46 26.26
C SER A 317 -9.54 -28.20 25.64
N GLY A 318 -10.20 -27.66 24.61
CA GLY A 318 -9.86 -26.35 24.08
C GLY A 318 -9.90 -25.28 25.17
N CYS A 319 -9.04 -24.26 25.06
CA CYS A 319 -9.12 -23.13 25.97
C CYS A 319 -10.51 -22.49 25.88
N LEU A 320 -11.25 -22.51 26.99
CA LEU A 320 -12.60 -21.95 27.10
C LEU A 320 -12.71 -20.46 26.72
N LYS A 321 -11.56 -19.76 26.65
CA LYS A 321 -11.49 -18.34 26.30
C LYS A 321 -11.11 -18.07 24.84
N CYS A 322 -10.53 -19.06 24.14
CA CYS A 322 -9.87 -18.80 22.87
C CYS A 322 -10.46 -19.65 21.75
N TYR A 323 -10.17 -20.96 21.76
CA TYR A 323 -10.52 -21.85 20.65
C TYR A 323 -10.85 -23.23 21.18
N ALA A 324 -11.82 -23.89 20.53
CA ALA A 324 -12.12 -25.29 20.81
C ALA A 324 -10.99 -26.18 20.28
N ARG A 325 -10.87 -27.37 20.86
CA ARG A 325 -9.82 -28.35 20.51
C ARG A 325 -9.80 -28.67 19.01
N ASP A 326 -10.99 -28.87 18.45
CA ASP A 326 -11.19 -29.30 17.06
C ASP A 326 -11.32 -28.12 16.08
N THR A 327 -11.18 -26.88 16.56
CA THR A 327 -11.17 -25.70 15.69
C THR A 327 -10.00 -25.78 14.71
N ILE A 328 -10.25 -25.51 13.43
CA ILE A 328 -9.22 -25.49 12.39
C ILE A 328 -8.66 -24.06 12.28
N ASN A 329 -7.34 -23.93 12.38
CA ASN A 329 -6.67 -22.67 12.11
C ASN A 329 -6.68 -22.41 10.58
N PRO A 330 -7.26 -21.30 10.10
CA PRO A 330 -7.45 -21.04 8.68
C PRO A 330 -6.15 -20.77 7.92
N VAL A 331 -5.05 -20.47 8.61
CA VAL A 331 -3.74 -20.20 8.00
C VAL A 331 -2.93 -21.47 7.87
N SER A 332 -2.92 -22.33 8.90
CA SER A 332 -2.11 -23.56 8.89
C SER A 332 -2.87 -24.79 8.39
N GLY A 333 -4.21 -24.75 8.36
CA GLY A 333 -5.06 -25.90 8.04
C GLY A 333 -5.05 -27.02 9.10
N LYS A 334 -4.40 -26.78 10.25
CA LYS A 334 -4.29 -27.75 11.36
C LYS A 334 -5.35 -27.48 12.44
N THR A 335 -5.69 -28.51 13.22
CA THR A 335 -6.55 -28.31 14.39
C THR A 335 -5.77 -27.60 15.51
N MET A 336 -6.47 -26.94 16.43
CA MET A 336 -5.82 -26.35 17.61
C MET A 336 -5.15 -27.42 18.48
N GLN A 337 -5.66 -28.65 18.49
CA GLN A 337 -4.98 -29.77 19.13
C GLN A 337 -3.61 -30.05 18.51
N ASP A 338 -3.51 -30.10 17.18
CA ASP A 338 -2.24 -30.38 16.50
C ASP A 338 -1.21 -29.27 16.75
N LEU A 339 -1.68 -28.02 16.79
CA LEU A 339 -0.84 -26.86 17.14
C LEU A 339 -0.36 -26.92 18.60
N HIS A 340 -1.24 -27.34 19.51
CA HIS A 340 -0.86 -27.58 20.90
C HIS A 340 0.20 -28.65 21.02
N GLN A 341 0.00 -29.77 20.33
CA GLN A 341 0.89 -30.91 20.37
C GLN A 341 2.30 -30.52 19.87
N ALA A 342 2.38 -29.76 18.78
CA ALA A 342 3.66 -29.23 18.30
C ALA A 342 4.33 -28.27 19.31
N THR A 343 3.53 -27.48 20.03
CA THR A 343 4.05 -26.60 21.10
C THR A 343 4.60 -27.43 22.25
N VAL A 344 3.88 -28.45 22.70
CA VAL A 344 4.34 -29.38 23.75
C VAL A 344 5.62 -30.10 23.33
N GLU A 345 5.72 -30.54 22.07
CA GLU A 345 6.94 -31.16 21.53
C GLU A 345 8.14 -30.22 21.54
N LYS A 346 7.96 -28.95 21.17
CA LYS A 346 9.00 -27.92 21.29
C LYS A 346 9.43 -27.75 22.75
N ILE A 347 8.48 -27.59 23.67
CA ILE A 347 8.76 -27.37 25.09
C ILE A 347 9.50 -28.57 25.70
N SER A 348 9.07 -29.79 25.39
CA SER A 348 9.76 -31.02 25.81
C SER A 348 11.18 -31.08 25.26
N TYR A 349 11.35 -30.82 23.96
CA TYR A 349 12.66 -30.78 23.33
C TYR A 349 13.61 -29.79 24.04
N LEU A 350 13.15 -28.58 24.37
CA LEU A 350 13.97 -27.59 25.07
C LEU A 350 14.36 -28.07 26.48
N LYS A 351 13.42 -28.66 27.23
CA LYS A 351 13.70 -29.22 28.56
C LYS A 351 14.72 -30.37 28.49
N ASP A 352 14.58 -31.26 27.50
CA ASP A 352 15.51 -32.38 27.28
C ASP A 352 16.93 -31.89 26.94
N HIS A 353 17.06 -30.69 26.36
CA HIS A 353 18.34 -30.03 26.11
C HIS A 353 18.85 -29.18 27.29
N GLY A 354 18.23 -29.31 28.47
CA GLY A 354 18.71 -28.72 29.72
C GLY A 354 18.29 -27.27 29.97
N PHE A 355 17.37 -26.72 29.18
CA PHE A 355 16.86 -25.36 29.40
C PHE A 355 15.79 -25.34 30.50
N GLY A 356 15.85 -24.33 31.37
CA GLY A 356 14.69 -23.91 32.14
C GLY A 356 13.68 -23.29 31.18
N VAL A 357 12.44 -23.78 31.12
CA VAL A 357 11.46 -23.26 30.15
C VAL A 357 10.31 -22.57 30.86
N ILE A 358 10.15 -21.27 30.61
CA ILE A 358 9.03 -20.45 31.07
C ILE A 358 8.06 -20.28 29.91
N GLU A 359 6.91 -20.95 30.03
CA GLU A 359 5.83 -20.86 29.06
C GLU A 359 4.81 -19.81 29.51
N VAL A 360 4.50 -18.86 28.63
CA VAL A 360 3.51 -17.81 28.88
C VAL A 360 2.52 -17.78 27.72
N TRP A 361 1.22 -17.74 28.03
CA TRP A 361 0.18 -17.74 27.01
C TRP A 361 -0.43 -16.35 26.83
N GLU A 362 -0.70 -15.98 25.58
CA GLU A 362 -1.29 -14.68 25.22
C GLU A 362 -2.55 -14.34 26.03
N CYS A 363 -3.46 -15.31 26.22
CA CYS A 363 -4.70 -15.06 26.95
C CYS A 363 -4.49 -14.83 28.46
N ASP A 364 -3.36 -15.27 29.00
CA ASP A 364 -3.03 -15.04 30.41
C ASP A 364 -2.44 -13.64 30.57
N ILE A 365 -1.54 -13.23 29.66
CA ILE A 365 -1.02 -11.85 29.60
C ILE A 365 -2.16 -10.84 29.45
N ARG A 366 -3.10 -11.08 28.54
CA ARG A 366 -4.26 -10.19 28.34
C ARG A 366 -5.11 -10.06 29.61
N LYS A 367 -5.30 -11.15 30.34
CA LYS A 367 -6.04 -11.13 31.61
C LYS A 367 -5.29 -10.35 32.70
N GLU A 368 -3.97 -10.50 32.78
CA GLU A 368 -3.16 -9.73 33.74
C GLU A 368 -3.25 -8.23 33.45
N LEU A 369 -3.21 -7.82 32.17
CA LEU A 369 -3.38 -6.42 31.77
C LEU A 369 -4.76 -5.87 32.14
N GLU A 370 -5.83 -6.64 31.92
CA GLU A 370 -7.19 -6.24 32.31
C GLU A 370 -7.33 -6.06 33.84
N GLN A 371 -6.55 -6.79 34.64
CA GLN A 371 -6.61 -6.71 36.11
C GLN A 371 -5.77 -5.57 36.69
N ASP A 372 -4.74 -5.11 35.95
CA ASP A 372 -3.91 -3.98 36.35
C ASP A 372 -4.50 -2.62 35.88
N GLU A 373 -5.40 -2.58 34.89
CA GLU A 373 -6.13 -1.33 34.54
C GLU A 373 -7.11 -0.87 35.65
N ASP A 374 -7.46 -1.75 36.59
CA ASP A 374 -8.29 -1.47 37.76
C ASP A 374 -7.47 -1.06 39.02
N ARG A 375 -6.15 -0.81 38.89
CA ARG A 375 -5.24 -0.35 39.96
C ARG A 375 -4.53 0.94 39.59
#